data_AF-A0A0C2K0Y6-F1
#
_entry.id   AF-A0A0C2K0Y6-F1
#
_cell.length_a   1.000
_cell.length_b   1.000
_cell.length_c   1.000
_cell.angle_alpha   90.00
_cell.angle_beta   90.00
_cell.angle_gamma   90.00
#
_symmetry.space_group_name_H-M   'P 1'
#
loop_
_entity.id
_entity.type
_entity.pdbx_description
1 polymer ?
#
loop_
_entity_poly.entity_id
_entity_poly.type
_entity_poly.pdbx_seq_one_letter_code
_entity_poly.pdbx_strand_id
1 'polypeptide(L)'
;MSELTKTLLNIRSLRAFSRELTLEQLEEALEKLSLVVSERKEAEEAESAERAEQEAKLAAIAEQIAKDGIDVEALISALAGETKTKAKAKRAPRPAKYKYEDTNGEEKTWTGQGRTPSAIQALLDSGRKLEEFLI
;
A
#
# COMPACT_ATOMS: atom_id res chain seq x y z
N MET A 1 4.61 16.46 -23.85
CA MET A 1 5.21 17.75 -23.46
C MET A 1 4.10 18.78 -23.42
N SER A 2 3.90 19.44 -22.28
CA SER A 2 2.89 20.50 -22.18
C SER A 2 3.29 21.69 -23.06
N GLU A 3 2.32 22.53 -23.43
CA GLU A 3 2.57 23.74 -24.23
C GLU A 3 3.57 24.67 -23.53
N LEU A 4 3.51 24.79 -22.21
CA LEU A 4 4.46 25.56 -21.41
C LEU A 4 5.89 25.01 -21.55
N THR A 5 6.07 23.69 -21.48
CA THR A 5 7.40 23.08 -21.67
C THR A 5 7.93 23.32 -23.09
N LYS A 6 7.08 23.25 -24.11
CA LYS A 6 7.48 23.56 -25.50
C LYS A 6 7.94 25.00 -25.65
N THR A 7 7.27 25.93 -24.98
CA THR A 7 7.63 27.37 -24.99
C THR A 7 8.94 27.62 -24.25
N LEU A 8 9.10 27.08 -23.03
CA LEU A 8 10.30 27.30 -22.21
C LEU A 8 11.55 26.65 -22.80
N LEU A 9 11.43 25.46 -23.41
CA LEU A 9 12.59 24.72 -23.95
C LEU A 9 12.93 25.08 -25.40
N ASN A 10 12.16 25.93 -26.07
CA ASN A 10 12.44 26.38 -27.43
C ASN A 10 12.71 27.88 -27.47
N ILE A 11 13.96 28.25 -27.76
CA ILE A 11 14.38 29.66 -27.75
C ILE A 11 13.61 30.56 -28.72
N ARG A 12 13.09 30.03 -29.84
CA ARG A 12 12.27 30.81 -30.79
C ARG A 12 10.90 31.13 -30.20
N SER A 13 10.25 30.15 -29.59
CA SER A 13 8.96 30.30 -28.93
C SER A 13 9.09 31.19 -27.68
N LEU A 14 10.13 30.97 -26.87
CA LEU A 14 10.40 31.79 -25.69
C LEU A 14 10.63 33.27 -26.06
N ARG A 15 11.38 33.53 -27.14
CA ARG A 15 11.60 34.90 -27.62
C ARG A 15 10.34 35.55 -28.17
N ALA A 16 9.44 34.77 -28.78
CA ALA A 16 8.16 35.29 -29.22
C ALA A 16 7.29 35.69 -28.02
N PHE A 17 7.18 34.79 -27.02
CA PHE A 17 6.46 35.02 -25.78
C PHE A 17 7.03 36.19 -24.96
N SER A 18 8.36 36.32 -24.88
CA SER A 18 9.01 37.39 -24.11
C SER A 18 8.77 38.80 -24.64
N ARG A 19 8.29 38.95 -25.89
CA ARG A 19 7.93 40.28 -26.45
C ARG A 19 6.66 40.86 -25.85
N GLU A 20 5.83 40.02 -25.23
CA GLU A 20 4.59 40.42 -24.57
C GLU A 20 4.83 40.85 -23.11
N LEU A 21 6.06 40.73 -22.61
CA LEU A 21 6.46 41.02 -21.24
C LEU A 21 7.41 42.21 -21.17
N THR A 22 7.39 42.90 -20.03
CA THR A 22 8.40 43.93 -19.74
C THR A 22 9.71 43.29 -19.30
N LEU A 23 10.80 44.06 -19.35
CA LEU A 23 12.11 43.59 -18.88
C LEU A 23 12.05 43.18 -17.40
N GLU A 24 11.41 43.99 -16.55
CA GLU A 24 11.22 43.70 -15.12
C GLU A 24 10.50 42.37 -14.88
N GLN A 25 9.45 42.07 -15.65
CA GLN A 25 8.74 40.79 -15.58
C GLN A 25 9.60 39.61 -16.03
N LEU A 26 10.48 39.82 -17.01
CA LEU A 26 11.43 38.78 -17.46
C LEU A 26 12.51 38.51 -16.41
N GLU A 27 13.01 39.55 -15.75
CA GLU A 27 13.96 39.42 -14.64
C GLU A 27 13.33 38.68 -13.45
N GLU A 28 12.10 39.04 -13.06
CA GLU A 28 11.35 38.35 -12.00
C GLU A 28 11.08 36.88 -12.37
N ALA A 29 10.73 36.60 -13.62
CA ALA A 29 10.52 35.23 -14.11
C ALA A 29 11.83 34.42 -14.08
N LEU A 30 12.95 35.03 -14.44
CA LEU A 30 14.28 34.42 -14.39
C LEU A 30 14.68 34.11 -12.95
N GLU A 31 14.48 35.03 -12.01
CA GLU A 31 14.78 34.84 -10.60
C GLU A 31 13.99 33.65 -10.02
N LYS A 32 12.68 33.62 -10.25
CA LYS A 32 11.81 32.50 -9.81
C LYS A 32 12.23 31.17 -10.40
N LEU A 33 12.51 31.13 -11.71
CA LEU A 33 12.94 29.89 -12.36
C LEU A 33 14.31 29.43 -11.85
N SER A 34 15.22 30.37 -11.58
CA SER A 34 16.55 30.07 -11.04
C SER A 34 16.45 29.47 -9.64
N LEU A 35 15.57 30.01 -8.79
CA LEU A 35 15.28 29.47 -7.45
C LEU A 35 14.74 28.03 -7.53
N VAL A 36 13.75 27.78 -8.40
CA VAL A 36 13.21 26.41 -8.59
C VAL A 36 14.30 25.46 -9.09
N VAL A 37 15.20 25.91 -9.95
CA VAL A 37 16.32 25.09 -10.43
C VAL A 37 17.33 24.80 -9.32
N SER A 38 17.64 25.76 -8.43
CA SER A 38 18.55 25.51 -7.31
C SER A 38 17.95 24.52 -6.30
N GLU A 39 16.67 24.68 -5.93
CA GLU A 39 15.97 23.75 -5.05
C GLU A 39 16.00 22.31 -5.60
N ARG A 40 15.79 22.16 -6.91
CA ARG A 40 15.82 20.83 -7.55
C ARG A 40 17.21 20.23 -7.62
N LYS A 41 18.25 21.05 -7.83
CA LYS A 41 19.65 20.59 -7.79
C LYS A 41 20.04 20.13 -6.40
N GLU A 42 19.70 20.89 -5.37
CA GLU A 42 19.99 20.53 -3.97
C GLU A 42 19.28 19.22 -3.57
N ALA A 43 18.02 19.05 -3.97
CA ALA A 43 17.29 17.80 -3.74
C ALA A 43 17.94 16.60 -4.46
N GLU A 44 18.32 16.76 -5.73
CA GLU A 44 18.96 15.69 -6.50
C GLU A 44 20.37 15.35 -5.97
N GLU A 45 21.12 16.35 -5.52
CA GLU A 45 22.41 16.17 -4.87
C GLU A 45 22.25 15.42 -3.54
N ALA A 46 21.28 15.80 -2.71
CA ALA A 46 20.97 15.11 -1.47
C ALA A 46 20.57 13.64 -1.70
N GLU A 47 19.67 13.37 -2.67
CA GLU A 47 19.32 12.00 -3.05
C GLU A 47 20.51 11.21 -3.58
N SER A 48 21.39 11.86 -4.37
CA SER A 48 22.59 11.21 -4.89
C SER A 48 23.60 10.88 -3.78
N ALA A 49 23.74 11.76 -2.78
CA ALA A 49 24.59 11.57 -1.63
C ALA A 49 24.05 10.45 -0.73
N GLU A 50 22.75 10.44 -0.44
CA GLU A 50 22.11 9.35 0.30
C GLU A 50 22.28 7.99 -0.42
N ARG A 51 22.12 7.97 -1.74
CA ARG A 51 22.34 6.76 -2.54
C ARG A 51 23.80 6.31 -2.48
N ALA A 52 24.75 7.24 -2.62
CA ALA A 52 26.18 6.95 -2.51
C ALA A 52 26.55 6.42 -1.12
N GLU A 53 25.97 6.98 -0.04
CA GLU A 53 26.16 6.46 1.31
C GLU A 53 25.58 5.06 1.48
N GLN A 54 24.39 4.78 0.93
CA GLN A 54 23.79 3.45 0.97
C GLN A 54 24.63 2.44 0.20
N GLU A 55 25.10 2.80 -0.99
CA GLU A 55 26.00 1.97 -1.80
C GLU A 55 27.33 1.73 -1.09
N ALA A 56 27.91 2.74 -0.46
CA ALA A 56 29.14 2.60 0.33
C ALA A 56 28.95 1.67 1.53
N LYS A 57 27.81 1.77 2.24
CA LYS A 57 27.46 0.86 3.35
C LYS A 57 27.29 -0.57 2.85
N LEU A 58 26.59 -0.76 1.72
CA LEU A 58 26.41 -2.07 1.10
C LEU A 58 27.75 -2.68 0.66
N ALA A 59 28.63 -1.88 0.05
CA ALA A 59 29.95 -2.32 -0.36
C ALA A 59 30.80 -2.75 0.86
N ALA A 60 30.78 -1.97 1.94
CA ALA A 60 31.47 -2.32 3.18
C ALA A 60 30.93 -3.62 3.81
N ILE A 61 29.61 -3.82 3.79
CA ILE A 61 28.99 -5.07 4.27
C ILE A 61 29.39 -6.25 3.37
N ALA A 62 29.38 -6.07 2.05
CA ALA A 62 29.79 -7.11 1.11
C ALA A 62 31.26 -7.51 1.30
N GLU A 63 32.15 -6.55 1.56
CA GLU A 63 33.56 -6.81 1.88
C GLU A 63 33.70 -7.60 3.19
N GLN A 64 32.94 -7.24 4.22
CA GLN A 64 32.94 -7.97 5.50
C GLN A 64 32.45 -9.41 5.34
N ILE A 65 31.36 -9.64 4.61
CA ILE A 65 30.82 -10.98 4.31
C ILE A 65 31.87 -11.82 3.58
N ALA A 66 32.54 -11.24 2.58
CA ALA A 66 33.59 -11.92 1.84
C ALA A 66 34.80 -12.27 2.72
N LYS A 67 35.18 -11.36 3.63
CA LYS A 67 36.28 -11.58 4.59
C LYS A 67 35.98 -12.68 5.59
N ASP A 68 34.75 -12.75 6.06
CA ASP A 68 34.30 -13.77 7.02
C ASP A 68 34.02 -15.12 6.33
N GLY A 69 34.14 -15.21 5.00
CA GLY A 69 33.92 -16.43 4.22
C GLY A 69 32.47 -16.91 4.26
N ILE A 70 31.54 -15.99 4.52
CA ILE A 70 30.11 -16.29 4.64
C ILE A 70 29.52 -16.41 3.24
N ASP A 71 28.88 -17.55 2.98
CA ASP A 71 28.10 -17.74 1.77
C ASP A 71 26.82 -16.87 1.79
N VAL A 72 26.65 -16.06 0.74
CA VAL A 72 25.57 -15.07 0.63
C VAL A 72 24.20 -15.74 0.61
N GLU A 73 24.09 -16.91 -0.01
CA GLU A 73 22.84 -17.66 -0.14
C GLU A 73 22.42 -18.27 1.21
N ALA A 74 23.38 -18.81 1.97
CA ALA A 74 23.16 -19.26 3.33
C ALA A 74 22.74 -18.11 4.27
N LEU A 75 23.35 -16.92 4.15
CA LEU A 75 23.00 -15.73 4.94
C LEU A 75 21.56 -15.26 4.65
N ILE A 76 21.17 -15.18 3.38
CA ILE A 76 19.80 -14.83 2.96
C ILE A 76 18.80 -15.86 3.50
N SER A 77 19.14 -17.15 3.46
CA SER A 77 18.29 -18.22 3.98
C SER A 77 18.10 -18.12 5.51
N ALA A 78 19.17 -17.82 6.24
CA ALA A 78 19.13 -17.62 7.69
C ALA A 78 18.23 -16.43 8.07
N LEU A 79 18.35 -15.30 7.35
CA LEU A 79 17.54 -14.10 7.58
C LEU A 79 16.06 -14.33 7.23
N ALA A 80 15.78 -15.08 6.15
CA ALA A 80 14.42 -15.45 5.76
C ALA A 80 13.75 -16.41 6.77
N GLY A 81 14.54 -17.22 7.48
CA GLY A 81 14.07 -18.17 8.49
C GLY A 81 13.45 -17.53 9.74
N GLU A 82 13.80 -16.29 10.07
CA GLU A 82 13.33 -15.60 11.28
C GLU A 82 11.87 -15.12 11.22
N THR A 83 11.28 -15.02 10.01
CA THR A 83 9.91 -14.49 9.84
C THR A 83 8.79 -15.53 9.86
N LYS A 84 9.08 -16.80 10.20
CA LYS A 84 8.03 -17.83 10.36
C LYS A 84 7.24 -17.63 11.67
N THR A 85 6.37 -16.63 11.66
CA THR A 85 5.21 -16.58 12.56
C THR A 85 4.41 -17.87 12.36
N LYS A 86 4.37 -18.72 13.39
CA LYS A 86 3.54 -19.93 13.45
C LYS A 86 2.10 -19.54 13.09
N ALA A 87 1.65 -19.93 11.90
CA ALA A 87 0.26 -19.79 11.50
C ALA A 87 -0.62 -20.50 12.55
N LYS A 88 -1.39 -19.73 13.31
CA LYS A 88 -2.39 -20.28 14.24
C LYS A 88 -3.39 -21.09 13.43
N ALA A 89 -3.42 -22.40 13.65
CA ALA A 89 -4.42 -23.30 13.07
C ALA A 89 -5.84 -22.76 13.34
N LYS A 90 -6.62 -22.51 12.28
CA LYS A 90 -8.05 -22.20 12.39
C LYS A 90 -8.77 -23.42 12.98
N ARG A 91 -9.41 -23.24 14.13
CA ARG A 91 -10.31 -24.26 14.72
C ARG A 91 -11.46 -24.55 13.76
N ALA A 92 -11.83 -25.83 13.64
CA ALA A 92 -12.94 -26.27 12.81
C ALA A 92 -14.26 -25.60 13.26
N PRO A 93 -15.12 -25.16 12.31
CA PRO A 93 -16.42 -24.59 12.64
C PRO A 93 -17.30 -25.63 13.34
N ARG A 94 -18.05 -25.20 14.36
CA ARG A 94 -18.99 -26.06 15.09
C ARG A 94 -20.17 -26.46 14.21
N PRO A 95 -20.71 -27.69 14.35
CA PRO A 95 -21.86 -28.14 13.59
C PRO A 95 -23.11 -27.31 13.90
N ALA A 96 -23.98 -27.13 12.91
CA ALA A 96 -25.25 -26.44 13.09
C ALA A 96 -26.21 -27.28 13.94
N LYS A 97 -27.01 -26.61 14.78
CA LYS A 97 -27.88 -27.25 15.79
C LYS A 97 -29.37 -27.16 15.43
N TYR A 98 -29.75 -26.16 14.64
CA TYR A 98 -31.14 -25.93 14.24
C TYR A 98 -31.27 -25.77 12.72
N LYS A 99 -32.34 -26.28 12.10
CA LYS A 99 -32.71 -26.08 10.69
C LYS A 99 -34.03 -25.33 10.61
N TYR A 100 -34.09 -24.30 9.79
CA TYR A 100 -35.28 -23.47 9.60
C TYR A 100 -35.40 -23.02 8.16
N GLU A 101 -36.63 -22.72 7.73
CA GLU A 101 -36.90 -22.14 6.41
C GLU A 101 -36.92 -20.62 6.53
N ASP A 102 -36.14 -19.93 5.70
CA ASP A 102 -36.08 -18.47 5.68
C ASP A 102 -37.32 -17.88 4.99
N THR A 103 -37.52 -16.57 5.08
CA THR A 103 -38.67 -15.87 4.46
C THR A 103 -38.75 -16.02 2.94
N ASN A 104 -37.70 -16.53 2.31
CA ASN A 104 -37.59 -16.78 0.88
C ASN A 104 -37.84 -18.27 0.50
N GLY A 105 -38.22 -19.12 1.45
CA GLY A 105 -38.46 -20.55 1.23
C GLY A 105 -37.19 -21.40 1.16
N GLU A 106 -36.05 -20.87 1.63
CA GLU A 106 -34.76 -21.58 1.61
C GLU A 106 -34.43 -22.19 2.97
N GLU A 107 -34.02 -23.47 2.97
CA GLU A 107 -33.58 -24.16 4.18
C GLU A 107 -32.19 -23.66 4.64
N LYS A 108 -32.13 -23.05 5.84
CA LYS A 108 -30.90 -22.58 6.47
C LYS A 108 -30.66 -23.28 7.81
N THR A 109 -29.40 -23.28 8.25
CA THR A 109 -29.00 -23.88 9.51
C THR A 109 -28.36 -22.87 10.45
N TRP A 110 -28.64 -22.99 11.75
CA TRP A 110 -28.13 -22.10 12.78
C TRP A 110 -27.46 -22.91 13.89
N THR A 111 -26.25 -22.49 14.29
CA THR A 111 -25.46 -23.18 15.33
C THR A 111 -25.99 -22.94 16.75
N GLY A 112 -27.04 -22.12 16.91
CA GLY A 112 -27.55 -21.70 18.23
C GLY A 112 -26.64 -20.69 18.94
N GLN A 113 -25.58 -20.22 18.27
CA GLN A 113 -24.64 -19.25 18.82
C GLN A 113 -24.82 -17.91 18.11
N GLY A 114 -25.06 -16.84 18.87
CA GLY A 114 -25.29 -15.49 18.35
C GLY A 114 -26.76 -15.08 18.31
N ARG A 115 -27.09 -14.07 17.50
CA ARG A 115 -28.46 -13.55 17.38
C ARG A 115 -29.36 -14.58 16.69
N THR A 116 -30.52 -14.89 17.29
CA THR A 116 -31.52 -15.78 16.71
C THR A 116 -31.97 -15.26 15.35
N PRO A 117 -31.97 -16.09 14.29
CA PRO A 117 -32.49 -15.70 12.99
C PRO A 117 -33.94 -15.23 13.07
N SER A 118 -34.29 -14.19 12.32
CA SER A 118 -35.63 -13.59 12.31
C SER A 118 -36.74 -14.58 11.98
N ALA A 119 -36.48 -15.54 11.10
CA ALA A 119 -37.43 -16.59 10.75
C ALA A 119 -37.75 -17.53 11.93
N ILE A 120 -36.75 -17.92 12.73
CA ILE A 120 -36.98 -18.68 13.96
C ILE A 120 -37.70 -17.80 14.98
N GLN A 121 -37.28 -16.54 15.15
CA GLN A 121 -37.89 -15.63 16.12
C GLN A 121 -39.39 -15.43 15.85
N ALA A 122 -39.80 -15.26 14.60
CA ALA A 122 -41.21 -15.15 14.23
C ALA A 122 -42.01 -16.43 14.56
N LEU A 123 -41.39 -17.60 14.41
CA LEU A 123 -42.01 -18.89 14.77
C LEU A 123 -42.10 -19.07 16.28
N LEU A 124 -41.13 -18.59 17.04
CA LEU A 124 -41.22 -18.54 18.51
C LEU A 124 -42.31 -17.57 18.98
N ASP A 125 -42.41 -16.39 18.36
CA ASP A 125 -43.40 -15.37 18.71
C ASP A 125 -44.84 -15.82 18.39
N SER A 126 -45.01 -16.70 17.38
CA SER A 126 -46.28 -17.39 17.07
C SER A 126 -46.58 -18.60 17.97
N GLY A 127 -45.75 -18.85 18.99
CA GLY A 127 -46.00 -19.82 20.05
C GLY A 127 -45.34 -21.19 19.84
N ARG A 128 -44.49 -21.38 18.82
CA ARG A 128 -43.73 -22.63 18.65
C ARG A 128 -42.51 -22.68 19.55
N LYS A 129 -42.01 -23.89 19.82
CA LYS A 129 -40.81 -24.07 20.65
C LYS A 129 -39.56 -24.18 19.79
N LEU A 130 -38.46 -23.62 20.27
CA LEU A 130 -37.15 -23.68 19.60
C LEU A 130 -36.67 -25.13 19.36
N GLU A 131 -37.12 -26.04 20.21
CA GLU A 131 -36.82 -27.48 20.14
C GLU A 131 -37.39 -28.16 18.90
N GLU A 132 -38.42 -27.60 18.27
CA GLU A 132 -39.02 -28.15 17.03
C GLU A 132 -38.11 -27.98 15.82
N PHE A 133 -37.11 -27.09 15.90
CA PHE A 133 -36.18 -26.79 14.82
C PHE A 133 -34.84 -27.50 15.00
N LEU A 134 -34.69 -28.36 16.00
CA LEU A 134 -33.44 -29.07 16.30
C LEU A 134 -33.14 -30.10 15.20
N ILE A 135 -31.88 -30.16 14.75
CA ILE A 135 -31.37 -31.20 13.83
C ILE A 135 -30.86 -32.39 14.64
#